data_AF-Q6YR80-F1
#
_entry.id   AF-Q6YR80-F1
#
_cell.length_a   1.000
_cell.length_b   1.000
_cell.length_c   1.000
_cell.angle_alpha   90.00
_cell.angle_beta   90.00
_cell.angle_gamma   90.00
#
_symmetry.space_group_name_H-M   'P 1'
#
loop_
_entity.id
_entity.type
_entity.pdbx_description
1 polymer ?
#
loop_
_entity_poly.entity_id
_entity_poly.type
_entity_poly.pdbx_seq_one_letter_code
_entity_poly.pdbx_strand_id
1 'polypeptide(L)' 'MALTKEQKQEIIKQNSRFAKDTGSSEVQIAILSAEIKQLSEHLKQHPHDFHSKRGLFMKNSKRRDLVKYLANQN' A
#
# COMPACT_ATOMS: atom_id res chain seq x y z
N MET A 1 -11.89 -6.63 2.96
CA MET A 1 -11.43 -5.24 3.19
C MET A 1 -10.61 -4.78 1.99
N ALA A 2 -11.04 -3.74 1.28
CA ALA A 2 -10.29 -3.18 0.16
C ALA A 2 -10.53 -1.67 0.10
N LEU A 3 -9.49 -0.90 -0.25
CA LEU A 3 -9.65 0.52 -0.57
C LEU A 3 -10.64 0.66 -1.72
N THR A 4 -11.56 1.61 -1.61
CA THR A 4 -12.48 1.91 -2.70
C THR A 4 -11.73 2.49 -3.89
N LYS A 5 -12.37 2.51 -5.06
CA LYS A 5 -11.77 3.08 -6.27
C LYS A 5 -11.45 4.56 -6.06
N GLU A 6 -12.32 5.28 -5.37
CA GLU A 6 -12.20 6.70 -5.07
C GLU A 6 -11.01 6.95 -4.13
N GLN A 7 -10.87 6.13 -3.08
CA GLN A 7 -9.73 6.21 -2.16
C GLN A 7 -8.40 5.96 -2.89
N LYS A 8 -8.34 4.96 -3.78
CA LYS A 8 -7.14 4.70 -4.58
C LYS A 8 -6.85 5.86 -5.54
N GLN A 9 -7.87 6.40 -6.20
CA GLN A 9 -7.71 7.50 -7.14
C GLN A 9 -7.18 8.77 -6.45
N GLU A 10 -7.66 9.05 -5.24
CA GLU A 10 -7.17 10.18 -4.45
C GLU A 10 -5.71 10.00 -4.03
N ILE A 11 -5.34 8.81 -3.54
CA ILE A 11 -3.94 8.49 -3.21
C ILE A 11 -3.04 8.62 -4.43
N ILE A 12 -3.47 8.12 -5.59
CA ILE A 12 -2.73 8.24 -6.85
C ILE A 12 -2.52 9.72 -7.15
N LYS A 13 -3.59 10.53 -7.21
CA LYS A 13 -3.50 11.96 -7.52
C LYS A 13 -2.54 12.73 -6.61
N GLN A 14 -2.48 12.38 -5.33
CA GLN A 14 -1.60 13.01 -4.34
C GLN A 14 -0.12 12.61 -4.46
N ASN A 15 0.17 11.43 -5.02
CA ASN A 15 1.53 10.86 -5.07
C ASN A 15 2.07 10.71 -6.50
N SER A 16 1.27 11.02 -7.52
CA SER A 16 1.67 11.03 -8.93
C SER A 16 2.71 12.12 -9.20
N ARG A 17 3.81 11.77 -9.87
CA ARG A 17 4.83 12.75 -10.29
C ARG A 17 4.41 13.56 -11.51
N PHE A 18 3.51 13.02 -12.33
CA PHE A 18 2.92 13.66 -13.50
C PHE A 18 1.49 13.15 -13.73
N ALA A 19 0.71 13.84 -14.58
CA ALA A 19 -0.74 13.63 -14.71
C ALA A 19 -1.19 12.19 -15.06
N LYS A 20 -0.31 11.37 -15.63
CA LYS A 20 -0.58 9.96 -16.01
C LYS A 20 0.24 8.95 -15.19
N ASP A 21 0.86 9.39 -14.10
CA ASP A 21 1.65 8.53 -13.23
C ASP A 21 0.74 7.71 -12.31
N THR A 22 0.25 6.57 -12.79
CA THR A 22 -0.63 5.68 -12.02
C THR A 22 0.10 4.50 -11.38
N GLY A 23 1.42 4.38 -11.61
CA GLY A 23 2.16 3.16 -11.34
C GLY A 23 3.60 3.36 -10.88
N SER A 24 4.07 4.59 -10.64
CA SER A 24 5.38 4.79 -10.02
C SER A 24 5.51 4.08 -8.67
N SER A 25 6.76 3.82 -8.28
CA SER A 25 7.06 3.16 -7.01
C SER A 25 6.50 3.97 -5.84
N GLU A 26 6.56 5.30 -5.91
CA GLU A 26 6.03 6.25 -4.93
C GLU A 26 4.51 6.10 -4.78
N VAL A 27 3.76 6.10 -5.89
CA VAL A 27 2.31 5.86 -5.90
C VAL A 27 1.97 4.48 -5.34
N GLN A 28 2.67 3.43 -5.76
CA GLN A 28 2.43 2.08 -5.27
C GLN A 28 2.74 1.93 -3.78
N ILE A 29 3.82 2.56 -3.28
CA ILE A 29 4.16 2.59 -1.85
C ILE A 29 3.05 3.29 -1.06
N ALA A 30 2.50 4.38 -1.57
CA ALA A 30 1.40 5.10 -0.93
C ALA A 30 0.13 4.23 -0.84
N ILE A 31 -0.26 3.56 -1.93
CA ILE A 31 -1.41 2.63 -1.94
C ILE A 31 -1.18 1.49 -0.95
N LEU A 32 -0.02 0.83 -1.00
CA LEU A 32 0.32 -0.27 -0.09
C LEU A 32 0.29 0.20 1.37
N SER A 33 0.79 1.41 1.66
CA SER A 33 0.80 1.97 3.00
C SER A 33 -0.61 2.19 3.54
N ALA A 34 -1.54 2.68 2.70
CA ALA A 34 -2.94 2.83 3.07
C ALA A 34 -3.63 1.47 3.32
N GLU A 35 -3.40 0.48 2.44
CA GLU A 35 -3.92 -0.88 2.62
C GLU A 35 -3.37 -1.55 3.89
N ILE A 36 -2.06 -1.38 4.17
CA ILE A 36 -1.39 -1.88 5.38
C ILE A 36 -1.99 -1.24 6.64
N LYS A 37 -2.24 0.08 6.62
CA LYS A 37 -2.87 0.79 7.75
C LYS A 37 -4.27 0.25 8.02
N GLN A 38 -5.09 0.09 6.99
CA GLN A 38 -6.44 -0.48 7.12
C GLN A 38 -6.41 -1.91 7.66
N LEU A 39 -5.58 -2.79 7.09
CA LEU A 39 -5.45 -4.17 7.55
C LEU A 39 -4.93 -4.26 8.99
N SER A 40 -4.02 -3.37 9.37
CA SER A 40 -3.48 -3.33 10.74
C SER A 40 -4.59 -2.98 11.74
N GLU A 41 -5.46 -2.03 11.41
CA GLU A 41 -6.59 -1.69 12.28
C GLU A 41 -7.64 -2.81 12.34
N HIS A 42 -7.98 -3.41 11.20
CA HIS A 42 -8.87 -4.59 11.14
C HIS A 42 -8.37 -5.73 12.03
N LEU A 43 -7.07 -6.04 11.95
CA LEU A 43 -6.49 -7.15 12.72
C LEU A 43 -6.38 -6.88 14.22
N LYS A 44 -6.49 -5.63 14.68
CA LYS A 44 -6.65 -5.33 16.12
C LYS A 44 -7.99 -5.84 16.64
N GLN A 45 -9.04 -5.69 15.84
CA GLN A 45 -10.40 -6.15 16.19
C GLN A 45 -10.59 -7.64 15.87
N HIS A 46 -9.87 -8.16 14.87
CA HIS A 46 -9.98 -9.54 14.40
C HIS A 46 -8.62 -10.27 14.43
N PRO A 47 -8.04 -10.54 15.61
CA PRO A 47 -6.68 -11.08 15.75
C PRO A 47 -6.50 -12.49 15.18
N HIS A 48 -7.58 -13.27 15.10
CA HIS A 48 -7.62 -14.64 14.56
C HIS A 48 -7.86 -14.72 13.05
N ASP A 49 -7.98 -13.59 12.35
CA ASP A 49 -8.03 -13.57 10.88
C ASP A 49 -6.62 -13.78 10.29
N PHE A 50 -6.17 -15.03 10.30
CA PHE A 50 -4.83 -15.43 9.84
C PHE A 50 -4.62 -15.20 8.33
N HIS A 51 -5.69 -15.27 7.53
CA HIS A 51 -5.63 -15.02 6.09
C HIS A 51 -5.32 -13.55 5.80
N SER A 52 -6.04 -12.64 6.45
CA SER A 52 -5.77 -11.21 6.36
C SER A 52 -4.39 -10.85 6.92
N LYS A 53 -3.95 -11.51 8.01
CA LYS A 53 -2.60 -11.34 8.56
C LYS A 53 -1.50 -11.77 7.58
N ARG A 54 -1.67 -12.89 6.88
CA ARG A 54 -0.76 -13.30 5.79
C ARG A 54 -0.75 -12.26 4.67
N GLY A 55 -1.92 -11.77 4.26
CA GLY A 55 -2.04 -10.70 3.26
C GLY A 55 -1.32 -9.42 3.68
N LEU A 56 -1.43 -9.03 4.95
CA LEU A 56 -0.71 -7.89 5.53
C LEU A 56 0.81 -8.07 5.44
N PHE A 57 1.35 -9.25 5.77
CA PHE A 57 2.79 -9.52 5.67
C PHE A 57 3.29 -9.46 4.22
N MET A 58 2.55 -10.03 3.27
CA MET A 58 2.90 -9.95 1.85
C MET A 58 2.96 -8.50 1.36
N LYS A 59 1.98 -7.67 1.74
CA LYS A 59 1.95 -6.24 1.39
C LYS A 59 3.11 -5.48 2.03
N ASN A 60 3.43 -5.76 3.29
CA ASN A 60 4.59 -5.18 3.98
C ASN A 60 5.91 -5.53 3.27
N SER A 61 6.09 -6.79 2.86
CA SER A 61 7.27 -7.21 2.09
C SER A 61 7.36 -6.46 0.77
N LYS A 62 6.27 -6.43 -0.01
CA LYS A 62 6.26 -5.74 -1.31
C LYS A 62 6.57 -4.25 -1.17
N ARG A 63 6.02 -3.58 -0.15
CA ARG A 63 6.31 -2.17 0.14
C ARG A 63 7.78 -1.96 0.47
N ARG A 64 8.36 -2.83 1.32
CA ARG A 64 9.79 -2.79 1.66
C ARG A 64 10.66 -2.94 0.42
N ASP A 65 10.30 -3.81 -0.51
CA ASP A 65 11.05 -4.02 -1.74
C ASP A 65 10.99 -2.81 -2.67
N LEU A 66 9.83 -2.13 -2.78
CA LEU A 66 9.71 -0.88 -3.54
C LEU A 66 10.50 0.26 -2.91
N VAL A 67 10.50 0.37 -1.57
CA VAL A 67 11.30 1.38 -0.86
C VAL A 67 12.79 1.13 -1.09
N LYS A 68 13.25 -0.13 -1.00
CA LYS A 68 14.64 -0.51 -1.31
C LYS A 68 15.00 -0.19 -2.76
N TYR A 69 14.08 -0.47 -3.70
CA TYR A 69 14.29 -0.13 -5.10
C TYR A 69 14.52 1.37 -5.27
N LEU A 70 13.68 2.23 -4.70
CA LEU A 70 13.87 3.69 -4.75
C LEU A 70 15.16 4.13 -4.06
N ALA A 71 15.52 3.53 -2.93
CA ALA A 71 16.76 3.86 -2.21
C ALA A 71 18.02 3.50 -3.02
N ASN A 72 17.98 2.43 -3.82
CA ASN A 72 19.10 2.00 -4.66
C ASN A 72 19.16 2.70 -6.03
N GLN A 73 18.15 3.49 -6.39
CA GLN A 73 18.12 4.29 -7.62
C GLN A 73 18.61 5.72 -7.41
N ASN A 74 18.82 6.14 -6.16
CA ASN A 74 19.50 7.38 -5.79
C ASN A 74 20.95 7.09 -5.43
#